data_AF-A0A972ETM6-F1
#
_entry.id   AF-A0A972ETM6-F1
#
_cell.length_a   1.000
_cell.length_b   1.000
_cell.length_c   1.000
_cell.angle_alpha   90.00
_cell.angle_beta   90.00
_cell.angle_gamma   90.00
#
_symmetry.space_group_name_H-M   'P 1'
#
loop_
_entity.id
_entity.type
_entity.pdbx_description
1 polymer ?
#
loop_
_entity_poly.entity_id
_entity_poly.type
_entity_poly.pdbx_seq_one_letter_code
_entity_poly.pdbx_strand_id
1 'polypeptide(L)' 'GEAPLAQQFSRELFTEKVFAMALGFPTVPQGKARIRVMISAAHSREDLDFGLAAFKKVAQKLQVI' A
#
# COMPACT_ATOMS: atom_id res chain seq x y z
N GLY A 1 10.98 0.60 -5.18
CA GLY A 1 11.45 1.28 -3.97
C GLY A 1 12.11 0.28 -3.06
N GLU A 2 12.56 0.72 -1.88
CA GLU A 2 13.23 -0.15 -0.91
C GLU A 2 12.24 -0.92 -0.03
N ALA A 3 12.63 -2.13 0.39
CA ALA A 3 11.77 -3.00 1.20
C ALA A 3 11.32 -2.37 2.53
N PRO A 4 12.18 -1.65 3.29
CA PRO A 4 11.75 -0.99 4.54
C PRO A 4 10.64 0.06 4.31
N LEU A 5 10.76 0.86 3.25
CA LEU A 5 9.76 1.87 2.91
C LEU A 5 8.42 1.22 2.53
N ALA A 6 8.45 0.16 1.72
CA ALA A 6 7.24 -0.58 1.36
C ALA A 6 6.57 -1.21 2.61
N GLN A 7 7.36 -1.80 3.52
CA GLN A 7 6.82 -2.36 4.76
C GLN A 7 6.23 -1.28 5.68
N GLN A 8 6.88 -0.12 5.79
CA GLN A 8 6.35 1.02 6.56
C GLN A 8 5.03 1.51 5.96
N PHE A 9 4.96 1.66 4.64
CA PHE A 9 3.74 2.05 3.94
C PHE A 9 2.59 1.08 4.23
N SER A 10 2.85 -0.23 4.17
CA SER A 10 1.87 -1.28 4.50
C SER A 10 1.35 -1.17 5.95
N ARG A 11 2.24 -0.93 6.92
CA ARG A 11 1.86 -0.71 8.33
C ARG A 11 1.00 0.54 8.51
N GLU A 12 1.35 1.63 7.84
CA GLU A 12 0.60 2.89 7.91
C GLU A 12 -0.80 2.77 7.28
N LEU A 13 -0.91 2.10 6.12
CA LEU A 13 -2.22 1.77 5.53
C LEU A 13 -3.09 0.95 6.47
N PHE A 14 -2.49 -0.01 7.18
CA PHE A 14 -3.23 -0.85 8.12
C PHE A 14 -3.81 -0.03 9.29
N THR A 15 -3.07 0.98 9.77
CA THR A 15 -3.58 1.95 10.76
C THR A 15 -4.77 2.74 10.22
N GLU A 16 -4.75 3.10 8.93
CA GLU A 16 -5.87 3.72 8.20
C GLU A 16 -6.98 2.72 7.81
N LYS A 17 -6.99 1.52 8.41
CA LYS A 17 -7.98 0.45 8.16
C LYS A 17 -7.97 -0.13 6.74
N VAL A 18 -6.87 0.03 6.00
CA VAL A 18 -6.68 -0.55 4.67
C VAL A 18 -5.57 -1.60 4.73
N PHE A 19 -5.89 -2.85 4.43
CA PHE A 19 -4.89 -3.90 4.35
C PHE A 19 -4.32 -4.01 2.92
N ALA A 20 -3.01 -3.78 2.78
CA ALA A 20 -2.29 -4.04 1.54
C ALA A 20 -0.89 -4.58 1.84
N MET A 21 -0.45 -5.60 1.12
CA MET A 21 0.81 -6.28 1.41
C MET A 21 2.01 -5.58 0.75
N ALA A 22 3.08 -5.40 1.52
CA ALA A 22 4.39 -5.05 0.97
C ALA A 22 5.08 -6.28 0.37
N LEU A 23 5.55 -6.16 -0.87
CA LEU A 23 6.41 -7.15 -1.52
C LEU A 23 7.84 -6.62 -1.56
N GLY A 24 8.78 -7.45 -1.12
CA GLY A 24 10.22 -7.22 -1.20
C GLY A 24 10.95 -8.47 -1.69
N PHE A 25 12.28 -8.42 -1.70
CA PHE A 25 13.12 -9.59 -1.98
C PHE A 25 12.85 -10.71 -0.97
N PRO A 26 12.81 -12.00 -1.38
CA PRO A 26 13.11 -12.56 -2.71
C PRO A 26 11.93 -12.58 -3.69
N THR A 27 10.72 -12.21 -3.26
CA THR A 27 9.51 -12.25 -4.10
C THR A 27 9.56 -11.27 -5.28
N VAL A 28 10.30 -10.17 -5.11
CA VAL A 28 10.61 -9.21 -6.18
C VAL A 28 12.10 -8.85 -6.16
N PRO A 29 12.72 -8.45 -7.28
CA PRO A 29 14.12 -8.02 -7.29
C PRO A 29 14.40 -6.89 -6.29
N GLN A 30 15.65 -6.81 -5.82
CA GLN A 30 16.11 -5.72 -4.96
C GLN A 30 15.87 -4.35 -5.62
N GLY A 31 15.59 -3.32 -4.82
CA GLY A 31 15.20 -1.98 -5.29
C GLY A 31 13.81 -1.87 -5.94
N LYS A 32 13.12 -3.00 -6.15
CA LYS A 32 11.78 -3.05 -6.77
C LYS A 32 10.67 -3.45 -5.80
N ALA A 33 10.84 -3.15 -4.51
CA ALA A 33 9.77 -3.32 -3.54
C ALA A 33 8.56 -2.44 -3.90
N ARG A 34 7.36 -2.96 -3.63
CA ARG A 34 6.07 -2.37 -4.01
C ARG A 34 4.95 -2.85 -3.08
N ILE A 35 3.87 -2.08 -2.99
CA ILE A 35 2.62 -2.53 -2.37
C ILE A 35 1.78 -3.26 -3.42
N ARG A 36 1.28 -4.46 -3.08
CA ARG A 36 0.34 -5.20 -3.92
C ARG A 36 -1.08 -5.00 -3.40
N VAL A 37 -1.93 -4.41 -4.25
CA VAL A 37 -3.37 -4.28 -4.03
C VAL A 37 -4.09 -5.39 -4.79
N MET A 38 -5.08 -6.01 -4.15
CA MET A 38 -5.88 -7.09 -4.73
C MET A 38 -7.34 -6.66 -4.73
N ILE A 39 -7.83 -6.21 -5.89
CA ILE A 39 -9.22 -5.81 -6.06
C ILE A 39 -10.07 -7.07 -6.27
N SER A 40 -11.30 -7.02 -5.73
CA SER A 40 -12.32 -8.06 -5.86
C SER A 40 -13.63 -7.41 -6.31
N ALA A 41 -14.44 -8.16 -7.06
CA ALA A 41 -15.80 -7.76 -7.44
C ALA A 41 -16.73 -7.50 -6.25
N ALA A 42 -16.35 -7.96 -5.04
CA ALA A 42 -17.08 -7.68 -3.81
C ALA A 42 -16.90 -6.24 -3.28
N HIS A 43 -15.90 -5.49 -3.76
CA HIS A 43 -15.72 -4.10 -3.34
C HIS A 43 -16.73 -3.19 -4.03
N SER A 44 -17.39 -2.36 -3.23
CA SER A 44 -18.21 -1.24 -3.69
C SER A 44 -17.35 -0.08 -4.20
N ARG A 45 -17.98 0.94 -4.80
CA ARG A 45 -17.26 2.14 -5.22
C ARG A 45 -16.71 2.90 -4.00
N GLU A 46 -17.50 2.92 -2.94
CA GLU A 46 -17.19 3.54 -1.67
C GLU A 46 -15.96 2.91 -1.00
N ASP A 47 -15.82 1.57 -1.07
CA ASP A 47 -14.63 0.87 -0.58
C ASP A 47 -13.37 1.30 -1.34
N LEU A 48 -13.47 1.46 -2.66
CA LEU A 48 -12.36 1.89 -3.51
C LEU A 48 -11.97 3.34 -3.21
N ASP A 49 -12.96 4.22 -3.06
CA ASP A 49 -12.72 5.64 -2.75
C ASP A 49 -12.11 5.80 -1.34
N PHE A 50 -12.58 5.02 -0.36
CA PHE A 50 -11.98 4.93 0.97
C PHE A 50 -10.51 4.46 0.89
N GLY A 51 -10.24 3.39 0.14
CA GLY A 51 -8.89 2.89 -0.10
C GLY A 51 -7.99 3.97 -0.71
N LEU A 52 -8.43 4.63 -1.77
CA LEU A 52 -7.68 5.69 -2.44
C LEU A 52 -7.35 6.86 -1.51
N ALA A 53 -8.30 7.28 -0.67
CA ALA A 53 -8.09 8.34 0.32
C ALA A 53 -7.01 7.96 1.34
N ALA A 54 -7.06 6.74 1.88
CA ALA A 54 -6.03 6.23 2.79
C ALA A 54 -4.65 6.15 2.12
N PHE A 55 -4.58 5.65 0.88
CA PHE A 55 -3.34 5.62 0.10
C PHE A 55 -2.75 7.00 -0.13
N LYS A 56 -3.56 7.99 -0.50
CA LYS A 56 -3.11 9.39 -0.68
C LYS A 56 -2.54 9.96 0.61
N LYS A 57 -3.24 9.77 1.74
CA LYS A 57 -2.83 10.26 3.05
C LYS A 57 -1.48 9.67 3.48
N VAL A 58 -1.32 8.35 3.36
CA VAL A 58 -0.06 7.66 3.71
C VAL A 58 1.07 8.06 2.76
N ALA A 59 0.80 8.18 1.47
CA ALA A 59 1.81 8.55 0.48
C ALA A 59 2.36 9.97 0.72
N GLN A 60 1.50 10.92 1.09
CA GLN A 60 1.92 12.26 1.49
C GLN A 60 2.71 12.25 2.81
N LYS A 61 2.24 11.49 3.81
CA LYS A 61 2.95 11.34 5.10
C LYS A 61 4.37 10.81 4.94
N LEU A 62 4.54 9.84 4.03
CA LEU A 62 5.84 9.20 3.75
C LEU A 62 6.62 9.85 2.60
N GLN A 63 6.13 10.98 2.05
CA GLN A 63 6.76 11.74 0.97
C GLN A 63 7.11 10.90 -0.26
N VAL A 64 6.19 10.01 -0.65
CA VAL A 64 6.35 9.13 -1.82
C VAL A 64 5.77 9.77 -3.10
N ILE A 65 4.88 10.77 -2.93
CA ILE A 65 4.27 11.59 -3.99
C ILE A 65 4.29 13.07 -3.59
#